data_AF-A0A6L4A9U8-F1
#
_entry.id   AF-A0A6L4A9U8-F1
#
_cell.length_a   1.000
_cell.length_b   1.000
_cell.length_c   1.000
_cell.angle_alpha   90.00
_cell.angle_beta   90.00
_cell.angle_gamma   90.00
#
_symmetry.space_group_name_H-M   'P 1'
#
loop_
_entity.id
_entity.type
_entity.pdbx_description
1 polymer ?
#
loop_
_entity_poly.entity_id
_entity_poly.type
_entity_poly.pdbx_seq_one_letter_code
_entity_poly.pdbx_strand_id
1 'polypeptide(L)' 'MIRVLYVGDSEVVLNRYLVGADVIEQSYFNDNGRWFREAMANEPSVEVQHITPHGVATEFPSTPTELGQY' A
#
# COMPACT_ATOMS: atom_id res chain seq x y z
N MET A 1 20.84 11.03 -0.08
CA MET A 1 19.39 10.85 0.05
C MET A 1 19.12 9.37 -0.13
N ILE A 2 18.48 8.73 0.85
CA ILE A 2 18.15 7.31 0.79
C ILE A 2 16.81 7.20 0.07
N ARG A 3 16.71 6.35 -0.96
CA ARG A 3 15.45 6.09 -1.65
C ARG A 3 14.90 4.77 -1.11
N VAL A 4 13.64 4.73 -0.73
CA VAL A 4 13.03 3.54 -0.14
C VAL A 4 11.81 3.17 -0.94
N LEU A 5 11.81 1.94 -1.46
CA LEU A 5 10.61 1.34 -2.04
C LEU A 5 9.80 0.68 -0.92
N TYR A 6 8.69 1.32 -0.55
CA TYR A 6 7.75 0.82 0.44
C TYR A 6 6.63 0.05 -0.26
N VAL A 7 6.51 -1.26 -0.04
CA VAL A 7 5.52 -2.10 -0.72
C VAL A 7 4.55 -2.71 0.28
N GLY A 8 3.26 -2.56 0.03
CA GLY A 8 2.21 -3.19 0.82
C GLY A 8 1.45 -2.21 1.72
N ASP A 9 1.14 -2.66 2.94
CA ASP A 9 0.47 -1.88 3.99
C ASP A 9 -0.84 -1.21 3.58
N SER A 10 -1.61 -1.94 2.78
CA SER A 10 -2.98 -1.62 2.46
C SER A 10 -3.74 -2.89 2.09
N GLU A 11 -5.05 -2.89 2.27
CA GLU A 11 -5.90 -4.06 2.04
C GLU A 11 -7.28 -3.66 1.52
N VAL A 12 -7.90 -4.56 0.76
CA VAL A 12 -9.33 -4.49 0.44
C VAL A 12 -10.04 -5.45 1.37
N VAL A 13 -10.97 -4.93 2.15
CA VAL A 13 -11.78 -5.72 3.08
C VAL A 13 -13.15 -5.94 2.47
N LEU A 14 -13.60 -7.18 2.48
CA LEU A 14 -14.95 -7.60 2.07
C LEU A 14 -15.66 -8.19 3.28
N ASN A 15 -16.57 -7.42 3.87
CA ASN A 15 -17.39 -7.87 4.98
C ASN A 15 -18.73 -8.41 4.46
N ARG A 16 -19.14 -9.55 5.00
CA ARG A 16 -20.48 -10.12 4.83
C ARG A 16 -21.15 -10.21 6.18
N TYR A 17 -22.20 -9.42 6.36
CA TYR A 17 -23.04 -9.48 7.55
C TYR A 17 -24.20 -10.42 7.27
N LEU A 18 -24.33 -11.45 8.11
CA LEU A 18 -25.37 -12.48 8.02
C LEU A 18 -26.43 -12.14 9.07
N VAL A 19 -27.62 -11.73 8.63
CA VAL A 19 -28.72 -11.30 9.52
C VAL A 19 -29.96 -12.14 9.24
N GLY A 20 -30.11 -13.25 9.97
CA GLY A 20 -31.18 -14.22 9.70
C GLY A 20 -31.03 -14.84 8.32
N ALA A 21 -32.02 -14.61 7.44
CA ALA A 21 -31.98 -15.07 6.06
C ALA A 21 -31.28 -14.08 5.10
N ASP A 22 -31.01 -12.86 5.55
CA ASP A 22 -30.46 -11.79 4.74
C ASP A 22 -28.92 -11.75 4.78
N VAL A 23 -28.32 -11.31 3.67
CA VAL A 23 -26.88 -11.06 3.53
C VAL A 23 -26.67 -9.62 3.09
N ILE A 24 -25.85 -8.88 3.84
CA ILE A 24 -25.44 -7.51 3.49
C ILE A 24 -23.93 -7.50 3.29
N GLU A 25 -23.49 -6.97 2.15
CA GLU A 25 -22.07 -6.82 1.85
C GLU A 25 -21.61 -5.38 2.06
N GLN A 26 -20.43 -5.21 2.66
CA GLN A 26 -19.74 -3.94 2.75
C GLN A 26 -18.29 -4.14 2.34
N SER A 27 -17.82 -3.35 1.38
CA SER A 27 -16.42 -3.30 1.00
C SER A 27 -15.79 -1.96 1.37
N TYR A 28 -14.52 -2.00 1.73
CA TYR A 28 -13.72 -0.79 1.94
C TYR A 28 -12.23 -1.08 1.71
N PHE A 29 -11.47 -0.02 1.49
CA PHE A 29 -10.02 -0.07 1.36
C PHE A 29 -9.38 0.56 2.60
N ASN A 30 -8.45 -0.16 3.21
CA ASN A 30 -7.62 0.34 4.31
C ASN A 30 -6.26 0.73 3.76
N ASP A 31 -5.87 2.00 3.92
CA ASP A 31 -4.52 2.51 3.67
C ASP A 31 -3.77 2.61 5.00
N ASN A 32 -3.25 1.49 5.48
CA ASN A 32 -2.57 1.41 6.79
C ASN A 32 -1.25 2.21 6.78
N GLY A 33 -0.61 2.33 5.62
CA GLY A 33 0.66 3.04 5.46
C GLY A 33 0.57 4.55 5.42
N ARG A 34 -0.64 5.12 5.37
CA ARG A 34 -0.83 6.58 5.24
C ARG A 34 -0.06 7.38 6.28
N TRP A 35 -0.22 7.03 7.56
CA TRP A 35 0.41 7.79 8.65
C TRP A 35 1.94 7.75 8.56
N PHE A 36 2.51 6.58 8.26
CA PHE A 36 3.95 6.43 8.05
C PHE A 36 4.44 7.28 6.87
N ARG A 37 3.73 7.26 5.73
CA ARG A 37 4.09 8.05 4.55
C ARG A 37 4.04 9.56 4.82
N GLU A 38 3.04 10.02 5.55
CA GLU A 38 2.94 11.42 5.98
C GLU A 38 4.08 11.83 6.93
N ALA A 39 4.48 10.93 7.84
CA ALA A 39 5.63 11.17 8.71
C ALA A 39 6.95 11.24 7.90
N MET A 40 7.16 10.30 6.98
CA MET A 40 8.37 10.25 6.14
C MET A 40 8.46 11.39 5.14
N ALA A 41 7.34 11.98 4.71
CA ALA A 41 7.35 13.18 3.88
C ALA A 41 8.04 14.38 4.56
N ASN A 42 8.17 14.37 5.89
CA ASN A 42 8.88 15.38 6.67
C ASN A 42 10.34 15.01 6.97
N GLU A 43 10.83 13.85 6.51
CA GLU A 43 12.21 13.40 6.69
C GLU A 43 13.04 13.70 5.44
N PRO A 44 13.81 14.80 5.39
CA PRO A 44 14.48 15.26 4.16
C PRO A 44 15.62 14.34 3.70
N SER A 45 16.09 13.41 4.55
CA SER A 45 17.14 12.47 4.16
C SER A 45 16.62 11.22 3.43
N VAL A 46 15.30 10.98 3.45
CA VAL A 46 14.66 9.78 2.91
C VAL A 46 13.54 10.13 1.92
N GLU A 47 13.62 9.56 0.72
CA GLU A 47 12.54 9.60 -0.27
C GLU A 47 11.80 8.27 -0.24
N VAL A 48 10.51 8.27 0.10
CA VAL A 48 9.68 7.06 0.13
C VAL A 48 8.80 7.01 -1.11
N GLN A 49 8.96 5.96 -1.91
CA GLN A 49 8.01 5.59 -2.96
C GLN A 49 7.16 4.43 -2.46
N HIS A 50 5.84 4.62 -2.39
CA HIS A 50 4.91 3.60 -1.94
C HIS A 50 4.18 2.94 -3.10
N ILE A 51 4.11 1.60 -3.06
CA ILE A 51 3.30 0.77 -3.96
C ILE A 51 2.32 -0.04 -3.12
N THR A 52 1.03 0.10 -3.39
CA THR A 52 -0.01 -0.77 -2.78
C THR A 52 0.09 -2.18 -3.38
N PRO A 53 -0.40 -3.25 -2.71
CA PRO A 53 -0.40 -4.60 -3.28
C PRO A 53 -1.07 -4.69 -4.65
N HIS A 54 -2.08 -3.86 -4.92
CA HIS A 54 -2.74 -3.79 -6.22
C HIS A 54 -1.80 -3.27 -7.33
N GLY A 55 -0.96 -2.27 -7.01
CA GLY A 55 -0.03 -1.64 -7.96
C GLY A 55 1.21 -2.47 -8.28
N VAL A 56 1.51 -3.51 -7.50
CA VAL A 56 2.72 -4.34 -7.68
C VAL A 56 2.84 -4.88 -9.10
N ALA A 57 1.73 -5.33 -9.70
CA ALA A 57 1.75 -5.91 -11.04
C ALA A 57 2.15 -4.91 -12.15
N THR A 58 1.98 -3.61 -11.92
CA THR A 58 2.18 -2.56 -12.93
C THR A 58 3.30 -1.59 -12.60
N GLU A 59 3.66 -1.43 -11.32
CA GLU A 59 4.56 -0.39 -10.83
C GLU A 59 5.85 -0.95 -10.21
N PHE A 60 5.88 -2.24 -9.86
CA PHE A 60 7.06 -2.83 -9.22
C PHE A 60 8.22 -2.93 -10.23
N PRO A 61 9.47 -2.59 -9.83
CA PRO A 61 10.65 -2.74 -10.66
C PRO A 61 10.74 -4.12 -11.32
N SER A 62 10.88 -4.13 -12.65
CA SER A 62 10.90 -5.35 -13.46
C SER A 62 12.30 -5.93 -13.62
N THR A 63 13.33 -5.15 -13.30
CA THR A 63 14.74 -5.56 -13.40
C THR A 63 15.51 -5.31 -12.10
N PRO A 64 16.59 -6.08 -11.83
CA PRO A 64 17.47 -5.83 -10.68
C PRO A 64 18.10 -4.43 -10.69
N THR A 65 18.38 -3.89 -11.88
CA THR A 65 18.92 -2.54 -12.05
C THR A 65 17.94 -1.47 -11.60
N GLU A 66 16.65 -1.62 -11.91
CA GLU A 66 15.59 -0.73 -11.44
C GLU A 66 15.39 -0.85 -9.93
N LEU A 67 15.42 -2.08 -9.40
CA LEU A 67 15.29 -2.32 -7.96
C LEU A 67 16.47 -1.72 -7.17
N GLY A 68 17.69 -1.79 -7.71
CA GLY A 68 18.90 -1.23 -7.08
C GLY A 68 18.96 0.30 -7.04
N GLN A 69 17.93 1.01 -7.54
CA GLN A 69 17.79 2.46 -7.39
C GLN A 69 17.20 2.90 -6.04
N TYR A 70 16.73 1.94 -5.25
CA TYR A 70 16.23 2.06 -3.89
C TYR A 70 17.17 1.28 -2.96
#